data_AF-R7S4W5-F1
#
_entry.id   AF-R7S4W5-F1
#
_cell.length_a   1.000
_cell.length_b   1.000
_cell.length_c   1.000
_cell.angle_alpha   90.00
_cell.angle_beta   90.00
_cell.angle_gamma   90.00
#
_symmetry.space_group_name_H-M   'P 1'
#
loop_
_entity.id
_entity.type
_entity.pdbx_description
1 polymer ?
#
loop_
_entity_poly.entity_id
_entity_poly.type
_entity_poly.pdbx_seq_one_letter_code
_entity_poly.pdbx_strand_id
1 'polypeptide(L)'
;MKIPICECMSAARRLLAHGLFPCAPQAPSVAFDMNMLELVATLFVNISPNVTALAATLESFLSVRQYKVTSRDSLRRRFGNSLTWYNYLIDTVRHRTSEAVERSRHALSDPRKCAAGEPKSVFSLCSQ
;
A
#
# COMPACT_ATOMS: atom_id res chain seq x y z
N MET A 1 -18.04 2.32 -11.11
CA MET A 1 -16.99 1.27 -11.10
C MET A 1 -17.50 0.09 -10.29
N LYS A 2 -17.45 -1.14 -10.81
CA LYS A 2 -17.86 -2.37 -10.09
C LYS A 2 -16.67 -3.33 -10.11
N ILE A 3 -16.31 -3.88 -8.95
CA ILE A 3 -15.13 -4.74 -8.78
C ILE A 3 -15.65 -6.15 -8.46
N PRO A 4 -15.48 -7.16 -9.33
CA PRO A 4 -16.02 -8.50 -9.08
C PRO A 4 -15.36 -9.16 -7.86
N ILE A 5 -16.13 -9.68 -6.90
CA ILE A 5 -15.55 -10.34 -5.73
C ILE A 5 -15.34 -11.81 -6.07
N CYS A 6 -14.18 -12.37 -5.72
CA CYS A 6 -13.88 -13.79 -5.86
C CYS A 6 -13.58 -14.37 -4.48
N GLU A 7 -13.94 -15.63 -4.23
CA GLU A 7 -13.52 -16.34 -3.01
C GLU A 7 -12.00 -16.56 -2.96
N CYS A 8 -11.36 -16.58 -4.14
CA CYS A 8 -9.93 -16.73 -4.31
C CYS A 8 -9.10 -15.50 -3.87
N MET A 9 -9.73 -14.32 -3.77
CA MET A 9 -9.01 -13.07 -3.51
C MET A 9 -9.89 -12.07 -2.76
N SER A 10 -9.40 -11.61 -1.60
CA SER A 10 -10.10 -10.61 -0.80
C SER A 10 -10.35 -9.32 -1.59
N ALA A 11 -11.47 -8.65 -1.30
CA ALA A 11 -11.84 -7.37 -1.93
C ALA A 11 -10.72 -6.33 -1.79
N ALA A 12 -10.05 -6.29 -0.64
CA ALA A 12 -8.89 -5.44 -0.38
C ALA A 12 -7.76 -5.67 -1.39
N ARG A 13 -7.42 -6.93 -1.71
CA ARG A 13 -6.33 -7.26 -2.64
C ARG A 13 -6.67 -6.89 -4.08
N ARG A 14 -7.94 -7.03 -4.48
CA ARG A 14 -8.40 -6.59 -5.80
C ARG A 14 -8.36 -5.06 -5.94
N LEU A 15 -8.73 -4.33 -4.88
CA LEU A 15 -8.62 -2.87 -4.87
C LEU A 15 -7.17 -2.43 -5.08
N LEU A 16 -6.23 -3.05 -4.36
CA LEU A 16 -4.80 -2.73 -4.48
C LEU A 16 -4.28 -2.98 -5.91
N ALA A 17 -4.73 -4.05 -6.56
CA ALA A 17 -4.38 -4.33 -7.96
C ALA A 17 -4.87 -3.24 -8.94
N HIS A 18 -5.85 -2.44 -8.54
CA HIS A 18 -6.40 -1.32 -9.32
C HIS A 18 -5.87 0.06 -8.89
N GLY A 19 -4.84 0.14 -8.04
CA GLY A 19 -4.36 1.44 -7.56
C GLY A 19 -5.15 2.01 -6.38
N LEU A 20 -6.12 1.27 -5.84
CA LEU A 20 -7.04 1.74 -4.81
C LEU A 20 -6.72 1.08 -3.47
N PHE A 21 -6.72 1.87 -2.41
CA PHE A 21 -6.46 1.43 -1.06
C PHE A 21 -7.76 1.39 -0.24
N PRO A 22 -8.10 0.26 0.40
CA PRO A 22 -9.32 0.15 1.19
C PRO A 22 -9.23 0.91 2.53
N CYS A 23 -10.35 1.48 2.99
CA CYS A 23 -10.42 2.08 4.32
C CYS A 23 -10.29 1.08 5.49
N ALA A 24 -10.54 -0.21 5.22
CA ALA A 24 -10.41 -1.30 6.18
C ALA A 24 -10.05 -2.61 5.45
N PRO A 25 -9.17 -3.45 6.03
CA PRO A 25 -8.68 -4.65 5.36
C PRO A 25 -9.72 -5.77 5.22
N GLN A 26 -10.64 -5.91 6.19
CA GLN A 26 -11.63 -7.00 6.21
C GLN A 26 -12.96 -6.63 5.55
N ALA A 27 -13.47 -5.42 5.80
CA ALA A 27 -14.76 -4.95 5.29
C ALA A 27 -14.62 -3.52 4.72
N PRO A 28 -14.09 -3.37 3.50
CA PRO A 28 -13.88 -2.06 2.90
C PRO A 28 -15.22 -1.39 2.54
N SER A 29 -15.47 -0.21 3.09
CA SER A 29 -16.66 0.60 2.76
C SER A 29 -16.39 1.68 1.73
N VAL A 30 -15.16 2.20 1.71
CA VAL A 30 -14.64 3.18 0.75
C VAL A 30 -13.20 2.78 0.42
N ALA A 31 -12.78 3.09 -0.80
CA ALA A 31 -11.39 3.01 -1.18
C ALA A 31 -10.90 4.39 -1.63
N PHE A 32 -9.64 4.69 -1.34
CA PHE A 32 -8.97 5.93 -1.71
C PHE A 32 -7.86 5.62 -2.72
N ASP A 33 -7.51 6.56 -3.57
CA ASP A 33 -6.40 6.38 -4.51
C ASP A 33 -5.06 6.28 -3.74
N MET A 34 -4.18 5.36 -4.15
CA MET A 34 -2.88 5.18 -3.48
C MET A 34 -1.98 6.42 -3.59
N ASN A 35 -1.97 7.11 -4.74
CA ASN A 35 -1.16 8.32 -4.91
C ASN A 35 -1.69 9.47 -4.04
N MET A 36 -3.01 9.53 -3.85
CA MET A 36 -3.61 10.49 -2.93
C MET A 36 -3.17 10.23 -1.48
N LEU A 37 -3.16 8.96 -1.05
CA LEU A 37 -2.68 8.60 0.29
C LEU A 37 -1.19 8.87 0.44
N GLU A 38 -0.39 8.60 -0.58
CA GLU A 38 1.04 8.90 -0.59
C GLU A 38 1.32 10.41 -0.48
N LEU A 39 0.57 11.22 -1.22
CA LEU A 39 0.64 12.68 -1.13
C LEU A 39 0.36 13.15 0.30
N VAL A 40 -0.68 12.60 0.93
CA VAL A 40 -1.06 12.98 2.30
C VAL A 40 -0.05 12.48 3.33
N ALA A 41 0.46 11.26 3.18
CA ALA A 41 1.51 10.74 4.03
C ALA A 41 2.77 11.63 3.94
N THR A 42 3.16 12.03 2.73
CA THR A 42 4.27 12.96 2.49
C THR A 42 4.00 14.34 3.07
N LEU A 43 2.77 14.85 2.95
CA LEU A 43 2.36 16.11 3.56
C LEU A 43 2.55 16.06 5.08
N PHE A 44 2.14 14.99 5.74
CA PHE A 44 2.27 14.83 7.19
C PHE A 44 3.71 14.66 7.71
N VAL A 45 4.69 14.45 6.83
CA VAL A 45 6.12 14.57 7.18
C VAL A 45 6.54 16.04 7.28
N ASN A 46 5.90 16.92 6.51
CA ASN A 46 6.25 18.33 6.41
C ASN A 46 5.36 19.25 7.28
N ILE A 47 4.18 18.78 7.70
CA ILE A 47 3.26 19.49 8.59
C ILE A 47 2.69 18.56 9.67
N SER A 48 2.17 19.14 10.75
CA SER A 48 1.47 18.37 11.78
C SER A 48 0.29 17.57 11.19
N PRO A 49 0.15 16.27 11.52
CA PRO A 49 -0.88 15.42 10.95
C PRO A 49 -2.28 15.88 11.38
N ASN A 50 -3.04 16.44 10.43
CA ASN A 50 -4.42 16.90 10.64
C ASN A 50 -5.39 16.17 9.71
N VAL A 51 -5.77 14.96 10.11
CA VAL A 51 -6.74 14.11 9.39
C VAL A 51 -8.11 14.80 9.29
N THR A 52 -8.51 15.56 10.31
CA THR A 52 -9.80 16.27 10.33
C THR A 52 -9.88 17.33 9.26
N ALA A 53 -8.86 18.20 9.16
CA ALA A 53 -8.83 19.26 8.15
C ALA A 53 -8.76 18.68 6.73
N LEU A 54 -7.95 17.63 6.51
CA LEU A 54 -7.89 16.97 5.21
C LEU A 54 -9.22 16.33 4.84
N ALA A 55 -9.87 15.62 5.76
CA ALA A 55 -11.15 15.00 5.50
C ALA A 55 -12.24 16.06 5.19
N ALA A 56 -12.28 17.15 5.95
CA ALA A 56 -13.21 18.25 5.68
C ALA A 56 -12.94 18.93 4.32
N THR A 57 -11.67 19.12 3.98
CA THR A 57 -11.25 19.65 2.66
C THR A 57 -11.71 18.73 1.54
N LEU A 58 -11.54 17.42 1.72
CA LEU A 58 -11.96 16.41 0.76
C LEU A 58 -13.49 16.35 0.62
N GLU A 59 -14.23 16.37 1.73
CA GLU A 59 -15.69 16.45 1.72
C GLU A 59 -16.18 17.70 0.98
N SER A 60 -15.56 18.86 1.24
CA SER A 60 -15.89 20.12 0.55
C SER A 60 -15.59 20.05 -0.96
N PHE A 61 -14.41 19.54 -1.33
CA PHE A 61 -14.00 19.35 -2.72
C PHE A 61 -14.96 18.43 -3.50
N LEU A 62 -15.38 17.33 -2.87
CA LEU A 62 -16.34 16.39 -3.47
C LEU A 62 -17.76 16.98 -3.53
N SER A 63 -18.16 17.73 -2.51
CA SER A 63 -19.46 18.40 -2.43
C SER A 63 -19.68 19.37 -3.59
N VAL A 64 -18.68 20.20 -3.92
CA VAL A 64 -18.73 21.12 -5.07
C VAL A 64 -18.97 20.37 -6.39
N ARG A 65 -18.47 19.14 -6.50
CA ARG A 65 -18.62 18.27 -7.69
C ARG A 65 -19.87 17.40 -7.65
N GLN A 66 -20.80 17.66 -6.72
CA GLN A 66 -22.03 16.90 -6.51
C GLN A 66 -21.80 15.42 -6.13
N TYR A 67 -20.60 15.06 -5.68
CA TYR A 67 -20.31 13.74 -5.13
C TYR A 67 -20.61 13.73 -3.63
N LYS A 68 -21.84 13.35 -3.26
CA LYS A 68 -22.22 13.17 -1.85
C LYS A 68 -21.80 11.78 -1.39
N VAL A 69 -20.86 11.73 -0.45
CA VAL A 69 -20.52 10.48 0.26
C VAL A 69 -21.58 10.23 1.33
N THR A 70 -22.74 9.69 0.93
CA THR A 70 -23.79 9.27 1.86
C THR A 70 -23.35 7.99 2.56
N SER A 71 -22.99 8.11 3.84
CA SER A 71 -22.36 7.04 4.58
C SER A 71 -22.72 7.10 6.05
N ARG A 72 -22.81 5.92 6.69
CA ARG A 72 -23.03 5.78 8.14
C ARG A 72 -21.85 6.31 8.98
N ASP A 73 -20.62 6.28 8.44
CA ASP A 73 -19.43 6.83 9.10
C ASP A 73 -18.96 8.11 8.40
N SER A 74 -18.45 9.08 9.17
CA SER A 74 -17.84 10.29 8.58
C SER A 74 -16.65 9.95 7.66
N LEU A 75 -16.43 10.74 6.60
CA LEU A 75 -15.28 10.55 5.71
C LEU A 75 -13.98 10.63 6.52
N ARG A 76 -13.96 11.50 7.54
CA ARG A 76 -12.88 11.60 8.52
C ARG A 76 -12.45 10.26 9.11
N ARG A 77 -13.40 9.45 9.58
CA ARG A 77 -13.08 8.14 10.18
C ARG A 77 -12.51 7.17 9.16
N ARG A 78 -13.12 7.11 7.97
CA ARG A 78 -12.69 6.21 6.88
C ARG A 78 -11.32 6.58 6.34
N PHE A 79 -11.10 7.87 6.14
CA PHE A 79 -9.85 8.42 5.68
C PHE A 79 -8.74 8.19 6.70
N GLY A 80 -8.99 8.47 7.98
CA GLY A 80 -8.05 8.18 9.06
C GLY A 80 -7.68 6.69 9.13
N ASN A 81 -8.66 5.80 9.09
CA ASN A 81 -8.41 4.36 9.07
C ASN A 81 -7.57 3.94 7.85
N SER A 82 -7.93 4.44 6.67
CA SER A 82 -7.20 4.16 5.42
C SER A 82 -5.74 4.57 5.54
N LEU A 83 -5.47 5.76 6.08
CA LEU A 83 -4.12 6.28 6.23
C LEU A 83 -3.31 5.48 7.24
N THR A 84 -3.91 5.09 8.37
CA THR A 84 -3.26 4.20 9.36
C THR A 84 -2.85 2.87 8.74
N TRP A 85 -3.78 2.22 8.01
CA TRP A 85 -3.48 0.94 7.35
C TRP A 85 -2.48 1.08 6.22
N TYR A 86 -2.51 2.19 5.49
CA TYR A 86 -1.54 2.51 4.45
C TYR A 86 -0.13 2.65 5.04
N ASN A 87 0.03 3.45 6.09
CA ASN A 87 1.31 3.62 6.77
C ASN A 87 1.83 2.28 7.31
N TYR A 88 0.97 1.49 7.97
CA TYR A 88 1.33 0.16 8.45
C TYR A 88 1.83 -0.76 7.33
N LEU A 89 1.15 -0.77 6.17
CA LEU A 89 1.57 -1.57 5.03
C LEU A 89 2.94 -1.12 4.50
N ILE A 90 3.13 0.19 4.33
CA ILE A 90 4.40 0.75 3.85
C ILE A 90 5.54 0.42 4.81
N ASP A 91 5.34 0.58 6.11
CA ASP A 91 6.36 0.26 7.13
C ASP A 91 6.69 -1.25 7.12
N THR A 92 5.68 -2.11 6.98
CA THR A 92 5.88 -3.56 6.88
C THR A 92 6.67 -3.94 5.63
N VAL A 93 6.37 -3.32 4.48
CA VAL A 93 7.08 -3.58 3.22
C VAL A 93 8.53 -3.09 3.31
N ARG A 94 8.74 -1.89 3.87
CA ARG A 94 10.09 -1.34 4.12
C ARG A 94 10.90 -2.25 5.03
N HIS A 95 10.32 -2.69 6.13
CA HIS A 95 10.98 -3.62 7.06
C HIS A 95 11.40 -4.91 6.37
N ARG A 96 10.49 -5.58 5.66
CA ARG A 96 10.79 -6.83 4.94
C ARG A 96 11.85 -6.65 3.86
N THR A 97 11.84 -5.49 3.19
CA THR A 97 12.85 -5.16 2.18
C THR A 97 14.22 -5.00 2.84
N SER A 98 14.32 -4.24 3.92
CA SER A 98 15.55 -4.09 4.70
C SER A 98 16.08 -5.42 5.24
N GLU A 99 15.20 -6.29 5.76
CA GLU A 99 15.58 -7.63 6.22
C GLU A 99 16.08 -8.53 5.08
N ALA A 100 15.49 -8.46 3.89
CA ALA A 100 15.96 -9.23 2.73
C ALA A 100 17.35 -8.75 2.27
N VAL A 101 17.57 -7.43 2.26
CA VAL A 101 18.86 -6.84 1.93
C VAL A 101 19.90 -7.25 2.97
N GLU A 102 19.59 -7.17 4.27
CA GLU A 102 20.53 -7.51 5.34
C GLU A 102 20.89 -8.99 5.36
N ARG A 103 19.92 -9.89 5.15
CA ARG A 103 20.19 -11.32 4.97
C ARG A 103 21.14 -11.59 3.82
N SER A 104 21.01 -10.84 2.72
CA SER A 104 21.89 -10.97 1.56
C SER A 104 23.30 -10.49 1.88
N ARG A 105 23.44 -9.37 2.62
CA ARG A 105 24.75 -8.88 3.10
C ARG A 105 25.43 -9.90 4.01
N HIS A 106 24.71 -10.44 4.99
CA HIS A 106 25.25 -11.47 5.88
C HIS A 106 25.74 -12.71 5.11
N ALA A 107 24.98 -13.16 4.11
CA ALA A 107 25.36 -14.31 3.28
C ALA A 107 26.64 -14.07 2.46
N LEU A 108 26.91 -12.84 2.04
CA LEU A 108 28.16 -12.45 1.35
C LEU A 108 29.33 -12.24 2.32
N SER A 109 29.05 -11.82 3.56
CA SER A 109 30.08 -11.58 4.58
C SER A 109 30.61 -12.85 5.26
N ASP A 110 29.92 -13.99 5.13
CA ASP A 110 30.38 -15.28 5.65
C ASP A 110 31.47 -15.87 4.71
N PRO A 111 32.75 -15.92 5.12
CA PRO A 111 33.84 -16.39 4.28
C PRO A 111 33.68 -17.85 3.81
N ARG A 112 32.81 -18.63 4.47
CA ARG A 112 32.60 -20.06 4.19
C ARG A 112 31.81 -20.30 2.90
N LYS A 113 31.09 -19.31 2.36
CA LYS A 113 30.33 -19.44 1.11
C LYS A 113 31.09 -18.98 -0.14
N CYS A 114 32.14 -18.16 0.01
CA CYS A 114 32.99 -17.73 -1.11
C CYS A 114 33.77 -18.88 -1.78
N ALA A 115 33.87 -20.06 -1.16
CA ALA A 115 34.60 -21.20 -1.72
C ALA A 115 33.71 -22.22 -2.48
N ALA A 116 32.39 -22.02 -2.57
CA ALA A 116 31.45 -23.05 -3.05
C ALA A 116 30.54 -22.63 -4.21
N GLY A 117 31.00 -21.76 -5.12
CA GLY A 117 30.17 -21.31 -6.24
C GLY A 117 30.95 -20.88 -7.47
N GLU A 118 31.47 -21.84 -8.23
CA GLU A 118 31.64 -21.64 -9.68
C GLU A 118 30.27 -21.40 -10.34
N PRO A 119 30.18 -20.53 -11.36
CA PRO A 119 28.93 -20.16 -11.98
C PRO A 119 28.44 -21.27 -12.93
N LYS A 120 27.35 -21.97 -12.56
CA LYS A 120 26.57 -22.69 -13.57
C LYS A 120 25.77 -21.67 -14.38
N SER A 121 26.28 -21.41 -15.57
CA SER A 121 25.63 -20.72 -16.69
C SER A 121 24.11 -20.99 -16.72
N VAL A 122 23.31 -19.95 -16.50
CA VAL A 122 21.88 -19.93 -16.85
C VAL A 122 21.72 -19.27 -18.23
N PHE A 123 22.49 -19.76 -19.20
CA PHE A 123 22.25 -19.49 -20.62
C PHE A 123 22.27 -20.83 -21.36
N SER A 124 21.09 -21.47 -21.40
CA SER A 124 20.73 -22.48 -22.40
C SER A 124 19.36 -23.05 -22.02
N LEU A 125 18.29 -22.52 -22.62
CA LEU A 125 17.19 -23.30 -23.20
C LEU A 125 16.13 -22.35 -23.75
N CYS A 126 16.42 -21.80 -24.93
CA CYS A 126 15.40 -21.44 -25.92
C CYS A 126 15.99 -21.69 -27.31
N SER A 127 15.85 -22.93 -27.79
CA SER A 127 15.84 -23.32 -29.21
C SER A 127 15.67 -24.83 -29.33
N GLN A 128 14.42 -25.28 -29.46
CA GLN A 128 13.90 -26.03 -30.62
C GLN A 128 12.43 -26.36 -30.37
#